data_AF-A0A2J8M6P3-F1
#
_entry.id   AF-A0A2J8M6P3-F1
#
_cell.length_a   1.000
_cell.length_b   1.000
_cell.length_c   1.000
_cell.angle_alpha   90.00
_cell.angle_beta   90.00
_cell.angle_gamma   90.00
#
_symmetry.space_group_name_H-M   'P 1'
#
loop_
_entity.id
_entity.type
_entity.pdbx_description
1 polymer ?
#
loop_
_entity_poly.entity_id
_entity_poly.type
_entity_poly.pdbx_seq_one_letter_code
_entity_poly.pdbx_strand_id
1 'polypeptide(L)'
;LEQIDMLFFGGSAVSGITSAVYSVARSILAAALLHAVCFSAVKEPWSMQHIPALFSAFCGLLVALSYHLSRQSSDPSVLMSFIQCRLFPKFLHQNLEESAADPLPKKMKDSVTDVLKWDLIVCAVVAVLSFAVSASTVFLSLRPFLSIVLFALAGAVGFVTHYVLPQLRKHHPWMWISHPILKNKEYHQREVRDVAHLMWFERLYVWLQCFEKYILYPALILNALTIDAFLISNHRRLGTHWDIFLMIIAGMKLLRTSFCNPVYQFINLSFTVIFFHFDYKDISESFLLDFFMVSILFSKLGDLLHKLQFVLTYVAPWQMAWGSSFHVFAQLFAIPHSAMLFFQTIATSIFSTPLSPFLGSVIFITSYVRPVKFWEKNYNTRRVDNSNTRLAVQIERDPGNDDNNLNSIFYEHLTRTLQESLCGDLVLGRWGNYSSGDCFILASDDLNAFVHLVEIGNGLVTFQLRGLEFREYNILYGNVSQTPLLDQK
;
A
#
# COMPACT_ATOMS: atom_id res chain seq x y z
N LEU A 1 -4.91 -13.14 9.60
CA LEU A 1 -3.68 -12.54 10.17
C LEU A 1 -3.28 -11.29 9.40
N GLU A 2 -3.02 -11.37 8.10
CA GLU A 2 -2.71 -10.20 7.25
C GLU A 2 -3.72 -9.05 7.40
N GLN A 3 -5.01 -9.33 7.24
CA GLN A 3 -6.07 -8.30 7.42
C GLN A 3 -6.08 -7.69 8.81
N ILE A 4 -5.71 -8.46 9.85
CA ILE A 4 -5.64 -7.94 11.22
C ILE A 4 -4.47 -6.96 11.31
N ASP A 5 -3.29 -7.31 10.78
CA ASP A 5 -2.13 -6.41 10.80
C ASP A 5 -2.41 -5.11 10.03
N MET A 6 -3.01 -5.21 8.84
CA MET A 6 -3.35 -4.03 8.02
C MET A 6 -4.41 -3.14 8.69
N LEU A 7 -5.52 -3.73 9.20
CA LEU A 7 -6.65 -2.96 9.71
C LEU A 7 -6.45 -2.45 11.15
N PHE A 8 -5.82 -3.23 12.03
CA PHE A 8 -5.60 -2.84 13.43
C PHE A 8 -4.26 -2.12 13.63
N PHE A 9 -3.18 -2.62 13.04
CA PHE A 9 -1.84 -2.10 13.32
C PHE A 9 -1.29 -1.20 12.21
N GLY A 10 -2.00 -1.03 11.09
CA GLY A 10 -1.52 -0.24 9.94
C GLY A 10 -0.36 -0.91 9.20
N GLY A 11 -0.29 -2.24 9.26
CA GLY A 11 0.72 -3.04 8.57
C GLY A 11 0.55 -3.04 7.05
N SER A 12 1.59 -3.53 6.38
CA SER A 12 1.61 -3.77 4.94
C SER A 12 1.10 -5.18 4.63
N ALA A 13 0.75 -5.43 3.37
CA ALA A 13 0.35 -6.76 2.91
C ALA A 13 1.51 -7.76 3.03
N VAL A 14 1.18 -9.05 3.07
CA VAL A 14 2.15 -10.08 3.45
C VAL A 14 2.28 -11.16 2.39
N SER A 15 3.52 -11.66 2.19
CA SER A 15 3.85 -12.57 1.11
C SER A 15 3.50 -14.06 1.37
N GLY A 16 3.18 -14.42 2.61
CA GLY A 16 3.08 -15.82 3.05
C GLY A 16 2.62 -15.99 4.50
N ILE A 17 2.45 -17.24 4.93
CA ILE A 17 1.91 -17.55 6.26
C ILE A 17 2.92 -17.23 7.36
N THR A 18 4.18 -17.60 7.17
CA THR A 18 5.27 -17.35 8.14
C THR A 18 5.53 -15.85 8.29
N SER A 19 5.51 -15.12 7.19
CA SER A 19 5.61 -13.65 7.20
C SER A 19 4.39 -13.02 7.88
N ALA A 20 3.18 -13.57 7.73
CA ALA A 20 1.99 -13.02 8.39
C ALA A 20 2.03 -13.19 9.92
N VAL A 21 2.49 -14.35 10.40
CA VAL A 21 2.71 -14.58 11.85
C VAL A 21 3.80 -13.66 12.38
N TYR A 22 4.92 -13.54 11.65
CA TYR A 22 6.01 -12.64 12.00
C TYR A 22 5.57 -11.17 12.07
N SER A 23 4.80 -10.69 11.08
CA SER A 23 4.34 -9.30 11.04
C SER A 23 3.36 -8.96 12.17
N VAL A 24 2.44 -9.87 12.51
CA VAL A 24 1.55 -9.66 13.65
C VAL A 24 2.33 -9.71 14.98
N ALA A 25 3.26 -10.66 15.12
CA ALA A 25 4.06 -10.78 16.34
C ALA A 25 4.91 -9.53 16.63
N ARG A 26 5.56 -8.96 15.61
CA ARG A 26 6.33 -7.70 15.76
C ARG A 26 5.42 -6.51 16.14
N SER A 27 4.22 -6.42 15.55
CA SER A 27 3.26 -5.36 15.85
C SER A 27 2.76 -5.46 17.30
N ILE A 28 2.46 -6.68 17.77
CA ILE A 28 2.06 -6.93 19.17
C ILE A 28 3.20 -6.62 20.14
N LEU A 29 4.44 -7.01 19.83
CA LEU A 29 5.60 -6.72 20.66
C LEU A 29 5.82 -5.20 20.80
N ALA A 30 5.73 -4.45 19.69
CA ALA A 30 5.84 -3.00 19.72
C ALA A 30 4.71 -2.35 20.55
N ALA A 31 3.46 -2.80 20.38
CA ALA A 31 2.33 -2.31 21.15
C ALA A 31 2.49 -2.61 22.65
N ALA A 32 2.98 -3.79 23.03
CA ALA A 32 3.22 -4.17 24.42
C ALA A 32 4.32 -3.31 25.08
N LEU A 33 5.43 -3.06 24.37
CA LEU A 33 6.50 -2.17 24.84
C LEU A 33 5.98 -0.75 25.06
N LEU A 34 5.22 -0.23 24.08
CA LEU A 34 4.59 1.09 24.16
C LEU A 34 3.56 1.19 25.28
N HIS A 35 2.81 0.12 25.52
CA HIS A 35 1.81 0.07 26.58
C HIS A 35 2.44 0.17 27.96
N ALA A 36 3.56 -0.52 28.21
CA ALA A 36 4.27 -0.41 29.48
C ALA A 36 4.71 1.06 29.76
N VAL A 37 5.30 1.73 28.77
CA VAL A 37 5.77 3.13 28.93
C VAL A 37 4.59 4.09 29.09
N CYS A 38 3.55 3.95 28.27
CA CYS A 38 2.37 4.82 28.34
C CYS A 38 1.60 4.65 29.65
N PHE A 39 1.43 3.42 30.12
CA PHE A 39 0.75 3.13 31.37
C PHE A 39 1.48 3.76 32.56
N SER A 40 2.81 3.63 32.61
CA SER A 40 3.62 4.29 33.63
C SER A 40 3.50 5.81 33.59
N ALA A 41 3.36 6.40 32.41
CA ALA A 41 3.19 7.84 32.27
C ALA A 41 1.81 8.32 32.77
N VAL A 42 0.73 7.64 32.37
CA VAL A 42 -0.67 8.07 32.60
C VAL A 42 -1.16 7.78 34.03
N LYS A 43 -0.42 6.97 34.80
CA LYS A 43 -0.78 6.56 36.17
C LYS A 43 -1.00 7.75 37.12
N GLU A 44 -0.23 8.83 36.95
CA GLU A 44 -0.34 10.03 37.78
C GLU A 44 -0.99 11.18 36.99
N PRO A 45 -1.97 11.89 37.57
CA PRO A 45 -2.57 13.05 36.93
C PRO A 45 -1.53 14.16 36.77
N TRP A 46 -1.40 14.69 35.56
CA TRP A 46 -0.46 15.77 35.26
C TRP A 46 -1.16 17.08 34.89
N SER A 47 -0.51 18.20 35.20
CA SER A 47 -1.04 19.55 34.97
C SER A 47 -0.81 20.02 33.53
N MET A 48 -1.55 21.04 33.08
CA MET A 48 -1.38 21.61 31.73
C MET A 48 0.01 22.24 31.49
N GLN A 49 0.72 22.59 32.57
CA GLN A 49 2.03 23.27 32.51
C GLN A 49 3.21 22.30 32.49
N HIS A 50 3.02 21.05 32.90
CA HIS A 50 4.09 20.06 32.95
C HIS A 50 3.62 18.72 32.38
N ILE A 51 4.11 18.39 31.19
CA ILE A 51 3.94 17.05 30.60
C ILE A 51 5.03 16.14 31.20
N PRO A 52 4.67 14.96 31.75
CA PRO A 52 5.67 14.03 32.27
C PRO A 52 6.63 13.57 31.19
N ALA A 53 7.92 13.55 31.53
CA ALA A 53 8.97 13.11 30.61
C ALA A 53 8.72 11.68 30.08
N LEU A 54 8.11 10.80 30.87
CA LEU A 54 7.73 9.45 30.45
C LEU A 54 6.70 9.45 29.31
N PHE A 55 5.75 10.39 29.31
CA PHE A 55 4.77 10.51 28.22
C PHE A 55 5.44 11.02 26.95
N SER A 56 6.33 12.01 27.05
CA SER A 56 7.11 12.47 25.92
C SER A 56 8.03 11.38 25.36
N ALA A 57 8.60 10.52 26.22
CA ALA A 57 9.38 9.35 25.82
C ALA A 57 8.51 8.33 25.09
N PHE A 58 7.28 8.09 25.56
CA PHE A 58 6.29 7.29 24.85
C PHE A 58 5.99 7.84 23.45
N CYS A 59 5.73 9.14 23.31
CA CYS A 59 5.50 9.78 22.01
C CYS A 59 6.70 9.59 21.06
N GLY A 60 7.92 9.79 21.56
CA GLY A 60 9.15 9.57 20.79
C GLY A 60 9.31 8.13 20.31
N LEU A 61 9.11 7.17 21.21
CA LEU A 61 9.16 5.74 20.89
C LEU A 61 8.05 5.32 19.93
N LEU A 62 6.84 5.87 20.09
CA LEU A 62 5.69 5.54 19.23
C LEU A 62 5.98 5.93 17.77
N VAL A 63 6.45 7.16 17.53
CA VAL A 63 6.75 7.63 16.17
C VAL A 63 7.94 6.86 15.60
N ALA A 64 9.00 6.64 16.38
CA ALA A 64 10.18 5.92 15.93
C ALA A 64 9.90 4.43 15.61
N LEU A 65 9.18 3.72 16.47
CA LEU A 65 8.79 2.33 16.23
C LEU A 65 7.83 2.23 15.04
N SER A 66 6.88 3.16 14.91
CA SER A 66 5.97 3.18 13.76
C SER A 66 6.71 3.44 12.44
N TYR A 67 7.70 4.35 12.45
CA TYR A 67 8.57 4.59 11.30
C TYR A 67 9.38 3.33 10.95
N HIS A 68 10.02 2.70 11.93
CA HIS A 68 10.81 1.50 11.71
C HIS A 68 9.96 0.33 11.16
N LEU A 69 8.80 0.08 11.78
CA LEU A 69 7.88 -0.97 11.35
C LEU A 69 7.31 -0.73 9.94
N SER A 70 7.19 0.54 9.51
CA SER A 70 6.76 0.91 8.15
C SER A 70 7.83 0.66 7.08
N ARG A 71 9.11 0.59 7.46
CA ARG A 71 10.24 0.33 6.55
C ARG A 71 10.64 -1.13 6.46
N GLN A 72 10.45 -1.89 7.54
CA GLN A 72 10.74 -3.32 7.56
C GLN A 72 9.82 -4.09 6.62
N SER A 73 10.42 -4.96 5.80
CA SER A 73 9.71 -5.91 4.96
C SER A 73 8.95 -6.95 5.79
N SER A 74 7.80 -7.39 5.28
CA SER A 74 7.05 -8.49 5.88
C SER A 74 7.79 -9.84 5.84
N ASP A 75 8.76 -9.99 4.94
CA ASP A 75 9.51 -11.24 4.73
C ASP A 75 10.63 -11.48 5.77
N PRO A 76 10.53 -12.53 6.61
CA PRO A 76 11.54 -12.82 7.63
C PRO A 76 12.81 -13.47 7.06
N SER A 77 12.75 -14.03 5.85
CA SER A 77 13.88 -14.72 5.21
C SER A 77 15.07 -13.79 4.99
N VAL A 78 14.81 -12.53 4.61
CA VAL A 78 15.84 -11.51 4.39
C VAL A 78 16.59 -11.22 5.69
N LEU A 79 15.86 -10.97 6.78
CA LEU A 79 16.46 -10.72 8.10
C LEU A 79 17.15 -11.97 8.67
N MET A 80 16.55 -13.15 8.51
CA MET A 80 17.11 -14.41 9.00
C MET A 80 18.40 -14.78 8.27
N SER A 81 18.46 -14.55 6.95
CA SER A 81 19.68 -14.74 6.17
C SER A 81 20.83 -13.86 6.66
N PHE A 82 20.51 -12.64 7.13
CA PHE A 82 21.49 -11.72 7.71
C PHE A 82 22.00 -12.22 9.07
N ILE A 83 21.11 -12.69 9.94
CA ILE A 83 21.46 -13.26 11.25
C ILE A 83 22.34 -14.51 11.06
N GLN A 84 21.98 -15.39 10.13
CA GLN A 84 22.75 -16.57 9.78
C GLN A 84 24.13 -16.22 9.21
N CYS A 85 24.26 -15.17 8.39
CA CYS A 85 25.57 -14.70 7.90
C CYS A 85 26.48 -14.22 9.04
N ARG A 86 25.93 -13.51 10.03
CA ARG A 86 26.66 -12.95 11.17
C ARG A 86 27.07 -14.03 12.16
N LEU A 87 26.19 -14.99 12.44
CA LEU A 87 26.40 -16.02 13.48
C LEU A 87 27.05 -17.30 12.95
N PHE A 88 26.81 -17.67 11.69
CA PHE A 88 27.31 -18.92 11.08
C PHE A 88 27.91 -18.70 9.68
N PRO A 89 29.02 -17.95 9.57
CA PRO A 89 29.62 -17.60 8.28
C PRO A 89 30.10 -18.81 7.47
N LYS A 90 30.45 -19.94 8.13
CA LYS A 90 31.04 -21.12 7.47
C LYS A 90 30.03 -21.98 6.69
N PHE A 91 28.78 -22.09 7.14
CA PHE A 91 27.77 -22.93 6.50
C PHE A 91 27.10 -22.26 5.28
N LEU A 92 27.08 -20.93 5.24
CA LEU A 92 26.45 -20.20 4.14
C LEU A 92 27.41 -19.98 2.96
N HIS A 93 28.72 -19.94 3.19
CA HIS A 93 29.71 -19.71 2.13
C HIS A 93 29.63 -20.80 1.04
N GLN A 94 29.42 -22.07 1.43
CA GLN A 94 29.23 -23.19 0.50
C GLN A 94 27.98 -23.04 -0.39
N ASN A 95 26.84 -22.61 0.19
CA ASN A 95 25.61 -22.39 -0.59
C ASN A 95 25.69 -21.14 -1.50
N LEU A 96 26.48 -20.13 -1.10
CA LEU A 96 26.62 -18.89 -1.87
C LEU A 96 27.61 -19.04 -3.04
N GLU A 97 28.63 -19.89 -2.92
CA GLU A 97 29.54 -20.25 -4.02
C GLU A 97 28.80 -21.02 -5.14
N GLU A 98 27.86 -21.91 -4.81
CA GLU A 98 26.97 -22.55 -5.81
C GLU A 98 26.01 -21.56 -6.52
N SER A 99 25.72 -20.41 -5.88
CA SER A 99 24.86 -19.35 -6.43
C SER A 99 25.63 -18.16 -7.02
N ALA A 100 26.97 -18.19 -7.03
CA ALA A 100 27.86 -17.03 -7.22
C ALA A 100 27.86 -16.39 -8.63
N ALA A 101 27.02 -16.87 -9.56
CA ALA A 101 26.86 -16.23 -10.87
C ALA A 101 25.96 -14.97 -10.82
N ASP A 102 25.04 -14.84 -9.85
CA ASP A 102 24.12 -13.69 -9.77
C ASP A 102 24.60 -12.63 -8.74
N PRO A 103 24.86 -11.37 -9.14
CA PRO A 103 25.18 -10.28 -8.22
C PRO A 103 24.00 -9.79 -7.37
N LEU A 104 22.76 -10.10 -7.74
CA LEU A 104 21.54 -9.57 -7.10
C LEU A 104 21.43 -9.87 -5.60
N PRO A 105 21.68 -11.11 -5.10
CA PRO A 105 21.55 -11.42 -3.68
C PRO A 105 22.52 -10.63 -2.80
N LYS A 106 23.74 -10.37 -3.31
CA LYS A 106 24.74 -9.54 -2.61
C LYS A 106 24.29 -8.09 -2.55
N LYS A 107 23.85 -7.51 -3.68
CA LYS A 107 23.30 -6.14 -3.73
C LYS A 107 22.11 -5.96 -2.78
N MET A 108 21.16 -6.90 -2.78
CA MET A 108 19.99 -6.85 -1.91
C MET A 108 20.40 -6.87 -0.43
N LYS A 109 21.36 -7.72 -0.07
CA LYS A 109 21.88 -7.78 1.29
C LYS A 109 22.54 -6.48 1.71
N ASP A 110 23.42 -5.92 0.89
CA ASP A 110 24.11 -4.66 1.19
C ASP A 110 23.10 -3.53 1.36
N SER A 111 22.12 -3.41 0.45
CA SER A 111 21.02 -2.47 0.54
C SER A 111 20.23 -2.60 1.84
N VAL A 112 19.86 -3.82 2.26
CA VAL A 112 19.14 -4.04 3.53
C VAL A 112 19.98 -3.61 4.73
N THR A 113 21.30 -3.89 4.73
CA THR A 113 22.16 -3.47 5.83
C THR A 113 22.28 -1.96 5.93
N ASP A 114 22.39 -1.28 4.80
CA ASP A 114 22.49 0.17 4.79
C ASP A 114 21.16 0.81 5.18
N VAL A 115 20.03 0.27 4.71
CA VAL A 115 18.70 0.68 5.17
C VAL A 115 18.57 0.54 6.68
N LEU A 116 18.94 -0.61 7.27
CA LEU A 116 18.85 -0.79 8.73
C LEU A 116 19.74 0.17 9.53
N LYS A 117 20.96 0.48 9.04
CA LYS A 117 21.85 1.46 9.67
C LYS A 117 21.24 2.86 9.63
N TRP A 118 20.79 3.29 8.45
CA TRP A 118 20.17 4.60 8.27
C TRP A 118 18.86 4.71 9.05
N ASP A 119 18.08 3.63 9.11
CA ASP A 119 16.85 3.56 9.90
C ASP A 119 17.13 3.75 11.38
N LEU A 120 18.19 3.14 11.93
CA LEU A 120 18.56 3.34 13.33
C LEU A 120 18.87 4.81 13.63
N ILE A 121 19.62 5.47 12.75
CA ILE A 121 19.98 6.89 12.88
C ILE A 121 18.72 7.76 12.78
N VAL A 122 17.89 7.55 11.76
CA VAL A 122 16.67 8.34 11.54
C VAL A 122 15.67 8.10 12.67
N CYS A 123 15.50 6.86 13.13
CA CYS A 123 14.64 6.54 14.28
C CYS A 123 15.10 7.27 15.54
N ALA A 124 16.41 7.33 15.81
CA ALA A 124 16.94 8.06 16.96
C ALA A 124 16.65 9.57 16.83
N VAL A 125 16.87 10.16 15.66
CA VAL A 125 16.58 11.58 15.40
C VAL A 125 15.08 11.87 15.55
N VAL A 126 14.22 11.05 14.94
CA VAL A 126 12.76 11.19 15.00
C VAL A 126 12.25 11.00 16.43
N ALA A 127 12.83 10.08 17.20
CA ALA A 127 12.48 9.88 18.61
C ALA A 127 12.80 11.12 19.45
N VAL A 128 14.00 11.70 19.28
CA VAL A 128 14.43 12.91 20.00
C VAL A 128 13.61 14.12 19.60
N LEU A 129 13.36 14.32 18.31
CA LEU A 129 12.53 15.43 17.82
C LEU A 129 11.10 15.32 18.34
N SER A 130 10.49 14.14 18.24
CA SER A 130 9.13 13.89 18.75
C SER A 130 9.06 14.04 20.26
N PHE A 131 10.09 13.59 21.00
CA PHE A 131 10.20 13.81 22.44
C PHE A 131 10.27 15.31 22.77
N ALA A 132 11.10 16.07 22.07
CA ALA A 132 11.28 17.50 22.31
C ALA A 132 9.98 18.28 22.03
N VAL A 133 9.30 17.97 20.93
CA VAL A 133 8.01 18.59 20.58
C VAL A 133 6.95 18.23 21.63
N SER A 134 6.83 16.97 22.02
CA SER A 134 5.88 16.57 23.07
C SER A 134 6.22 17.17 24.44
N ALA A 135 7.50 17.32 24.79
CA ALA A 135 7.92 17.93 26.05
C ALA A 135 7.70 19.45 26.09
N SER A 136 7.67 20.12 24.93
CA SER A 136 7.58 21.58 24.82
C SER A 136 6.23 22.19 25.22
N THR A 137 5.26 21.38 25.69
CA THR A 137 3.88 21.76 26.07
C THR A 137 3.06 22.53 25.03
N VAL A 138 3.62 22.81 23.85
CA VAL A 138 3.00 23.51 22.72
C VAL A 138 1.64 22.92 22.36
N PHE A 139 1.52 21.59 22.38
CA PHE A 139 0.26 20.90 22.09
C PHE A 139 -0.85 21.16 23.10
N LEU A 140 -0.55 21.43 24.37
CA LEU A 140 -1.53 21.75 25.41
C LEU A 140 -1.81 23.26 25.45
N SER A 141 -0.78 24.08 25.33
CA SER A 141 -0.90 25.54 25.46
C SER A 141 -1.61 26.21 24.29
N LEU A 142 -1.51 25.67 23.07
CA LEU A 142 -2.11 26.25 21.87
C LEU A 142 -3.47 25.64 21.50
N ARG A 143 -4.10 24.87 22.39
CA ARG A 143 -5.45 24.33 22.15
C ARG A 143 -6.51 25.43 22.28
N PRO A 144 -7.57 25.42 21.46
CA PRO A 144 -7.86 24.50 20.34
C PRO A 144 -7.24 24.92 19.00
N PHE A 145 -6.62 26.10 18.92
CA PHE A 145 -6.18 26.74 17.67
C PHE A 145 -5.20 25.87 16.86
N LEU A 146 -4.22 25.26 17.52
CA LEU A 146 -3.24 24.40 16.85
C LEU A 146 -3.89 23.22 16.12
N SER A 147 -4.93 22.61 16.69
CA SER A 147 -5.63 21.49 16.07
C SER A 147 -6.32 21.91 14.78
N ILE A 148 -7.00 23.06 14.79
CA ILE A 148 -7.70 23.60 13.63
C ILE A 148 -6.71 23.94 12.52
N VAL A 149 -5.58 24.57 12.86
CA VAL A 149 -4.52 24.90 11.91
C VAL A 149 -3.92 23.64 11.29
N LEU A 150 -3.64 22.61 12.10
CA LEU A 150 -3.12 21.33 11.59
C LEU A 150 -4.12 20.63 10.67
N PHE A 151 -5.41 20.65 10.99
CA PHE A 151 -6.46 20.08 10.12
C PHE A 151 -6.59 20.84 8.80
N ALA A 152 -6.61 22.18 8.84
CA ALA A 152 -6.67 23.00 7.64
C ALA A 152 -5.44 22.81 6.76
N LEU A 153 -4.24 22.74 7.37
CA LEU A 153 -2.99 22.52 6.65
C LEU A 153 -2.93 21.12 6.03
N ALA A 154 -3.31 20.08 6.78
CA ALA A 154 -3.40 18.70 6.28
C ALA A 154 -4.44 18.56 5.15
N GLY A 155 -5.58 19.24 5.28
CA GLY A 155 -6.59 19.31 4.24
C GLY A 155 -6.09 20.00 2.98
N ALA A 156 -5.44 21.16 3.10
CA ALA A 156 -4.93 21.93 1.98
C ALA A 156 -3.79 21.20 1.25
N VAL A 157 -2.80 20.69 1.99
CA VAL A 157 -1.67 19.95 1.41
C VAL A 157 -2.18 18.67 0.74
N GLY A 158 -3.00 17.87 1.43
CA GLY A 158 -3.56 16.64 0.90
C GLY A 158 -4.44 16.84 -0.35
N PHE A 159 -5.20 17.93 -0.40
CA PHE A 159 -5.99 18.28 -1.58
C PHE A 159 -5.09 18.61 -2.78
N VAL A 160 -4.02 19.38 -2.57
CA VAL A 160 -3.06 19.70 -3.63
C VAL A 160 -2.31 18.44 -4.10
N THR A 161 -1.84 17.61 -3.17
CA THR A 161 -1.01 16.43 -3.47
C THR A 161 -1.79 15.28 -4.09
N HIS A 162 -2.96 14.93 -3.54
CA HIS A 162 -3.66 13.69 -3.90
C HIS A 162 -4.84 13.90 -4.85
N TYR A 163 -5.35 15.15 -4.96
CA TYR A 163 -6.43 15.49 -5.88
C TYR A 163 -5.95 16.35 -7.05
N VAL A 164 -5.42 17.55 -6.80
CA VAL A 164 -5.10 18.51 -7.88
C VAL A 164 -3.96 18.01 -8.76
N LEU A 165 -2.80 17.68 -8.19
CA LEU A 165 -1.62 17.27 -8.97
C LEU A 165 -1.86 16.02 -9.84
N PRO A 166 -2.49 14.93 -9.34
CA PRO A 166 -2.80 13.77 -10.16
C PRO A 166 -3.80 14.08 -11.27
N GLN A 167 -4.84 14.89 -11.00
CA GLN A 167 -5.83 15.26 -12.03
C GLN A 167 -5.21 16.09 -13.16
N LEU A 168 -4.27 16.98 -12.85
CA LEU A 168 -3.54 17.77 -13.84
C LEU A 168 -2.58 16.93 -14.71
N ARG A 169 -2.13 15.77 -14.20
CA ARG A 169 -1.23 14.82 -14.88
C ARG A 169 -1.98 13.81 -15.75
N LYS A 170 -3.27 13.57 -15.51
CA LYS A 170 -4.08 12.67 -16.34
C LYS A 170 -4.13 13.16 -17.78
N HIS A 171 -4.24 12.22 -18.73
CA HIS A 171 -4.38 12.53 -20.15
C HIS A 171 -5.53 13.49 -20.44
N HIS A 172 -6.66 13.30 -19.76
CA HIS A 172 -7.84 14.15 -19.84
C HIS A 172 -8.24 14.68 -18.46
N PRO A 173 -7.68 15.82 -18.01
CA PRO A 173 -8.05 16.44 -16.74
C PRO A 173 -9.56 16.70 -16.66
N TRP A 174 -10.20 16.17 -15.62
CA TRP A 174 -11.65 16.23 -15.39
C TRP A 174 -12.52 15.79 -16.59
N MET A 175 -11.95 15.07 -17.56
CA MET A 175 -12.58 14.76 -18.85
C MET A 175 -12.99 16.00 -19.69
N TRP A 176 -12.61 17.22 -19.28
CA TRP A 176 -12.97 18.47 -19.97
C TRP A 176 -11.85 18.99 -20.85
N ILE A 177 -10.61 18.59 -20.58
CA ILE A 177 -9.42 19.07 -21.28
C ILE A 177 -8.85 17.93 -22.12
N SER A 178 -8.57 18.20 -23.40
CA SER A 178 -8.11 17.20 -24.36
C SER A 178 -6.65 16.75 -24.16
N HIS A 179 -5.85 17.53 -23.45
CA HIS A 179 -4.43 17.26 -23.21
C HIS A 179 -4.07 17.44 -21.73
N PRO A 180 -3.06 16.71 -21.23
CA PRO A 180 -2.55 16.93 -19.88
C PRO A 180 -2.00 18.35 -19.75
N ILE A 181 -2.31 19.01 -18.63
CA ILE A 181 -1.79 20.36 -18.32
C ILE A 181 -0.32 20.25 -17.91
N LEU A 182 0.01 19.27 -17.07
CA LEU A 182 1.38 18.97 -16.67
C LEU A 182 1.98 17.93 -17.61
N LYS A 183 2.58 18.42 -18.70
CA LYS A 183 3.23 17.58 -19.70
C LYS A 183 4.64 17.20 -19.26
N ASN A 184 4.99 15.93 -19.42
CA ASN A 184 6.39 15.49 -19.35
C ASN A 184 7.17 16.03 -20.56
N LYS A 185 8.48 16.21 -20.42
CA LYS A 185 9.34 16.68 -21.51
C LYS A 185 9.35 15.69 -22.68
N GLU A 186 9.18 14.41 -22.37
CA GLU A 186 9.17 13.28 -23.28
C GLU A 186 7.78 13.04 -23.91
N TYR A 187 6.76 13.86 -23.62
CA TYR A 187 5.38 13.62 -24.07
C TYR A 187 5.22 13.51 -25.60
N HIS A 188 6.08 14.20 -26.36
CA HIS A 188 6.08 14.14 -27.83
C HIS A 188 7.04 13.10 -28.42
N GLN A 189 7.77 12.37 -27.57
CA GLN A 189 8.71 11.34 -28.00
C GLN A 189 8.01 9.98 -28.01
N ARG A 190 8.12 9.26 -29.13
CA ARG A 190 7.55 7.93 -29.28
C ARG A 190 8.39 6.86 -28.56
N GLU A 191 9.71 7.02 -28.57
CA GLU A 191 10.66 6.18 -27.83
C GLU A 191 11.56 7.09 -26.98
N VAL A 192 11.60 6.81 -25.68
CA VAL A 192 12.44 7.53 -24.72
C VAL A 192 13.84 6.91 -24.77
N ARG A 193 14.81 7.61 -25.37
CA ARG A 193 16.20 7.15 -25.50
C ARG A 193 17.08 7.49 -24.30
N ASP A 194 16.70 8.52 -23.55
CA ASP A 194 17.42 9.03 -22.39
C ASP A 194 16.60 8.86 -21.11
N VAL A 195 17.26 8.85 -19.95
CA VAL A 195 16.56 8.76 -18.65
C VAL A 195 15.58 9.93 -18.50
N ALA A 196 14.32 9.61 -18.18
CA ALA A 196 13.24 10.60 -18.05
C ALA A 196 13.62 11.74 -17.09
N HIS A 197 13.56 12.97 -17.58
CA HIS A 197 14.00 14.14 -16.83
C HIS A 197 13.06 14.46 -15.67
N LEU A 198 13.62 14.77 -14.48
CA LEU A 198 12.83 15.21 -13.35
C LEU A 198 12.24 16.61 -13.59
N MET A 199 10.92 16.67 -13.71
CA MET A 199 10.16 17.90 -13.89
C MET A 199 9.96 18.63 -12.56
N TRP A 200 9.71 19.94 -12.62
CA TRP A 200 9.51 20.77 -11.42
C TRP A 200 8.31 20.31 -10.57
N PHE A 201 7.23 19.85 -11.21
CA PHE A 201 6.03 19.38 -10.51
C PHE A 201 6.23 18.02 -9.85
N GLU A 202 7.13 17.17 -10.36
CA GLU A 202 7.52 15.92 -9.69
C GLU A 202 8.31 16.24 -8.43
N ARG A 203 9.25 17.20 -8.49
CA ARG A 203 9.97 17.67 -7.30
C ARG A 203 9.02 18.26 -6.27
N LEU A 204 8.07 19.09 -6.69
CA LEU A 204 7.04 19.65 -5.81
C LEU A 204 6.22 18.55 -5.14
N TYR A 205 5.79 17.54 -5.91
CA TYR A 205 5.05 16.39 -5.39
C TYR A 205 5.84 15.65 -4.30
N VAL A 206 7.12 15.33 -4.54
CA VAL A 206 7.98 14.67 -3.54
C VAL A 206 8.16 15.53 -2.29
N TRP A 207 8.37 16.84 -2.44
CA TRP A 207 8.50 17.76 -1.29
C TRP A 207 7.22 17.83 -0.45
N LEU A 208 6.06 17.95 -1.11
CA LEU A 208 4.78 17.99 -0.41
C LEU A 208 4.48 16.65 0.27
N GLN A 209 4.75 15.52 -0.40
CA GLN A 209 4.58 14.20 0.19
C GLN A 209 5.53 13.96 1.38
N CYS A 210 6.78 14.45 1.29
CA CYS A 210 7.74 14.40 2.40
C CYS A 210 7.26 15.24 3.59
N PHE A 211 6.77 16.47 3.33
CA PHE A 211 6.22 17.36 4.34
C PHE A 211 4.98 16.74 5.03
N GLU A 212 4.05 16.23 4.24
CA GLU A 212 2.83 15.58 4.70
C GLU A 212 3.15 14.35 5.59
N LYS A 213 4.02 13.47 5.09
CA LYS A 213 4.36 12.18 5.70
C LYS A 213 5.18 12.30 6.99
N TYR A 214 6.17 13.19 7.04
CA TYR A 214 7.14 13.23 8.14
C TYR A 214 6.91 14.36 9.15
N ILE A 215 6.20 15.42 8.76
CA ILE A 215 5.99 16.58 9.63
C ILE A 215 4.52 16.68 10.00
N LEU A 216 3.64 16.76 9.00
CA LEU A 216 2.24 17.12 9.21
C LEU A 216 1.43 16.03 9.93
N TYR A 217 1.44 14.80 9.41
CA TYR A 217 0.71 13.70 10.04
C TYR A 217 1.26 13.32 11.42
N PRO A 218 2.58 13.18 11.63
CA PRO A 218 3.11 12.95 12.97
C PRO A 218 2.74 14.07 13.96
N ALA A 219 2.80 15.34 13.57
CA ALA A 219 2.39 16.44 14.44
C ALA A 219 0.90 16.39 14.78
N LEU A 220 0.03 16.06 13.82
CA LEU A 220 -1.41 15.93 14.02
C LEU A 220 -1.75 14.77 14.96
N ILE A 221 -1.12 13.61 14.76
CA ILE A 221 -1.36 12.42 15.59
C ILE A 221 -0.79 12.62 17.00
N LEU A 222 0.41 13.20 17.13
CA LEU A 222 0.98 13.56 18.44
C LEU A 222 0.11 14.57 19.17
N ASN A 223 -0.39 15.60 18.48
CA ASN A 223 -1.33 16.54 19.06
C ASN A 223 -2.55 15.80 19.62
N ALA A 224 -3.24 14.99 18.80
CA ALA A 224 -4.40 14.19 19.22
C ALA A 224 -4.09 13.28 20.42
N LEU A 225 -2.99 12.53 20.37
CA LEU A 225 -2.52 11.66 21.46
C LEU A 225 -2.31 12.43 22.77
N THR A 226 -1.70 13.62 22.70
CA THR A 226 -1.49 14.45 23.90
C THR A 226 -2.82 14.96 24.46
N ILE A 227 -3.87 15.11 23.64
CA ILE A 227 -5.19 15.52 24.10
C ILE A 227 -5.85 14.38 24.85
N ASP A 228 -5.88 13.22 24.23
CA ASP A 228 -6.58 12.05 24.76
C ASP A 228 -5.88 11.54 26.01
N ALA A 229 -4.54 11.50 26.04
CA ALA A 229 -3.79 11.11 27.23
C ALA A 229 -4.03 12.04 28.44
N PHE A 230 -4.14 13.35 28.20
CA PHE A 230 -4.45 14.32 29.26
C PHE A 230 -5.87 14.13 29.82
N LEU A 231 -6.85 13.81 28.95
CA LEU A 231 -8.23 13.54 29.35
C LEU A 231 -8.32 12.22 30.15
N ILE A 232 -7.67 11.16 29.67
CA ILE A 232 -7.64 9.84 30.33
C ILE A 232 -7.02 9.96 31.72
N SER A 233 -5.87 10.62 31.83
CA SER A 233 -5.12 10.80 33.08
C SER A 233 -5.95 11.51 34.18
N ASN A 234 -6.74 12.52 33.80
CA ASN A 234 -7.49 13.33 34.76
C ASN A 234 -8.92 12.83 35.07
N HIS A 235 -9.64 12.25 34.09
CA HIS A 235 -11.08 12.00 34.23
C HIS A 235 -11.51 10.52 34.16
N ARG A 236 -10.76 9.62 33.51
CA ARG A 236 -11.20 8.23 33.27
C ARG A 236 -10.39 7.21 34.10
N ARG A 237 -10.76 6.98 35.37
CA ARG A 237 -10.04 6.04 36.27
C ARG A 237 -10.42 4.55 36.15
N LEU A 238 -11.62 4.21 35.67
CA LEU A 238 -12.15 2.83 35.71
C LEU A 238 -11.89 2.00 34.43
N GLY A 239 -11.45 2.62 33.33
CA GLY A 239 -11.18 1.97 32.03
C GLY A 239 -9.75 2.15 31.49
N THR A 240 -8.82 2.62 32.32
CA THR A 240 -7.48 3.10 31.93
C THR A 240 -6.71 2.15 31.03
N HIS A 241 -6.70 0.84 31.32
CA HIS A 241 -5.96 -0.12 30.50
C HIS A 241 -6.51 -0.26 29.09
N TRP A 242 -7.84 -0.30 28.92
CA TRP A 242 -8.47 -0.43 27.61
C TRP A 242 -8.33 0.86 26.80
N ASP A 243 -8.51 2.01 27.44
CA ASP A 243 -8.37 3.32 26.79
C ASP A 243 -6.92 3.56 26.33
N ILE A 244 -5.92 3.20 27.15
CA ILE A 244 -4.49 3.30 26.78
C ILE A 244 -4.17 2.34 25.63
N PHE A 245 -4.68 1.11 25.68
CA PHE A 245 -4.49 0.14 24.60
C PHE A 245 -5.08 0.64 23.27
N LEU A 246 -6.31 1.15 23.27
CA LEU A 246 -6.95 1.72 22.09
C LEU A 246 -6.18 2.95 21.57
N MET A 247 -5.72 3.83 22.45
CA MET A 247 -4.93 5.01 22.09
C MET A 247 -3.61 4.61 21.39
N ILE A 248 -2.92 3.58 21.89
CA ILE A 248 -1.66 3.10 21.31
C ILE A 248 -1.90 2.45 19.95
N ILE A 249 -2.91 1.59 19.84
CA ILE A 249 -3.25 0.94 18.56
C ILE A 249 -3.66 1.99 17.53
N ALA A 250 -4.50 2.96 17.92
CA ALA A 250 -4.91 4.05 17.05
C ALA A 250 -3.72 4.89 16.59
N GLY A 251 -2.85 5.30 17.52
CA GLY A 251 -1.63 6.05 17.21
C GLY A 251 -0.69 5.28 16.28
N MET A 252 -0.40 4.01 16.59
CA MET A 252 0.44 3.15 15.76
C MET A 252 -0.13 2.97 14.36
N LYS A 253 -1.42 2.65 14.24
CA LYS A 253 -2.07 2.47 12.95
C LYS A 253 -1.96 3.73 12.11
N LEU A 254 -2.40 4.87 12.65
CA LEU A 254 -2.47 6.12 11.91
C LEU A 254 -1.08 6.60 11.49
N LEU A 255 -0.06 6.43 12.33
CA LEU A 255 1.33 6.77 11.97
C LEU A 255 1.85 5.84 10.89
N ARG A 256 1.66 4.52 11.02
CA ARG A 256 2.13 3.55 10.04
C ARG A 256 1.44 3.71 8.69
N THR A 257 0.12 3.92 8.66
CA THR A 257 -0.60 4.19 7.42
C THR A 257 -0.12 5.48 6.78
N SER A 258 0.10 6.54 7.56
CA SER A 258 0.65 7.82 7.05
C SER A 258 2.05 7.66 6.45
N PHE A 259 2.91 6.82 7.06
CA PHE A 259 4.23 6.52 6.52
C PHE A 259 4.21 5.60 5.30
N CYS A 260 3.28 4.65 5.19
CA CYS A 260 3.20 3.77 4.03
C CYS A 260 2.48 4.44 2.85
N ASN A 261 1.27 4.94 3.07
CA ASN A 261 0.42 5.51 2.03
C ASN A 261 -0.46 6.68 2.56
N PRO A 262 -0.06 7.95 2.32
CA PRO A 262 -0.83 9.11 2.77
C PRO A 262 -2.12 9.37 1.96
N VAL A 263 -2.28 8.78 0.76
CA VAL A 263 -3.37 9.12 -0.17
C VAL A 263 -4.75 8.93 0.47
N TYR A 264 -5.00 7.78 1.10
CA TYR A 264 -6.28 7.51 1.76
C TYR A 264 -6.41 8.25 3.09
N GLN A 265 -5.29 8.58 3.72
CA GLN A 265 -5.26 9.24 5.01
C GLN A 265 -5.85 10.65 4.92
N PHE A 266 -5.63 11.35 3.80
CA PHE A 266 -6.26 12.64 3.52
C PHE A 266 -7.78 12.56 3.50
N ILE A 267 -8.35 11.61 2.74
CA ILE A 267 -9.80 11.43 2.62
C ILE A 267 -10.42 11.08 3.97
N ASN A 268 -9.80 10.14 4.69
CA ASN A 268 -10.25 9.73 6.02
C ASN A 268 -10.23 10.91 6.99
N LEU A 269 -9.15 11.70 7.01
CA LEU A 269 -9.02 12.85 7.90
C LEU A 269 -10.08 13.92 7.60
N SER A 270 -10.25 14.28 6.33
CA SER A 270 -11.24 15.27 5.91
C SER A 270 -12.65 14.85 6.31
N PHE A 271 -13.01 13.58 6.11
CA PHE A 271 -14.30 13.06 6.54
C PHE A 271 -14.45 13.11 8.06
N THR A 272 -13.45 12.64 8.83
CA THR A 272 -13.50 12.69 10.30
C THR A 272 -13.72 14.11 10.81
N VAL A 273 -12.99 15.09 10.27
CA VAL A 273 -13.13 16.49 10.68
C VAL A 273 -14.51 17.03 10.31
N ILE A 274 -14.99 16.82 9.08
CA ILE A 274 -16.30 17.33 8.67
C ILE A 274 -17.42 16.71 9.51
N PHE A 275 -17.43 15.37 9.60
CA PHE A 275 -18.52 14.63 10.24
C PHE A 275 -18.57 14.83 11.75
N PHE A 276 -17.45 14.70 12.46
CA PHE A 276 -17.45 14.78 13.92
C PHE A 276 -17.32 16.21 14.46
N HIS A 277 -16.76 17.15 13.68
CA HIS A 277 -16.64 18.53 14.16
C HIS A 277 -17.88 19.38 13.85
N PHE A 278 -18.57 19.13 12.74
CA PHE A 278 -19.72 19.94 12.31
C PHE A 278 -21.06 19.23 12.48
N ASP A 279 -21.21 17.98 12.03
CA ASP A 279 -22.52 17.33 11.95
C ASP A 279 -22.91 16.59 13.24
N TYR A 280 -22.00 15.79 13.81
CA TYR A 280 -22.29 14.87 14.93
C TYR A 280 -21.27 14.95 16.07
N LYS A 281 -21.13 16.14 16.66
CA LYS A 281 -20.19 16.38 17.77
C LYS A 281 -20.49 15.54 19.02
N ASP A 282 -21.77 15.28 19.30
CA ASP A 282 -22.18 14.59 20.54
C ASP A 282 -21.83 13.09 20.54
N ILE A 283 -21.55 12.50 19.37
CA ILE A 283 -21.14 11.09 19.22
C ILE A 283 -19.62 10.92 19.40
N SER A 284 -18.85 12.00 19.19
CA SER A 284 -17.38 11.94 19.28
C SER A 284 -16.91 11.72 20.72
N GLU A 285 -16.18 10.64 20.97
CA GLU A 285 -15.49 10.43 22.25
C GLU A 285 -14.11 11.09 22.25
N SER A 286 -13.33 10.83 21.20
CA SER A 286 -11.97 11.37 21.03
C SER A 286 -11.61 11.37 19.55
N PHE A 287 -10.97 12.45 19.11
CA PHE A 287 -10.63 12.62 17.71
C PHE A 287 -9.71 11.51 17.17
N LEU A 288 -8.79 10.98 17.99
CA LEU A 288 -7.89 9.91 17.57
C LEU A 288 -8.66 8.60 17.30
N LEU A 289 -9.61 8.23 18.17
CA LEU A 289 -10.42 7.02 18.00
C LEU A 289 -11.39 7.18 16.83
N ASP A 290 -11.99 8.35 16.67
CA ASP A 290 -12.88 8.65 15.54
C ASP A 290 -12.10 8.52 14.21
N PHE A 291 -10.89 9.06 14.16
CA PHE A 291 -10.03 8.95 12.99
C PHE A 291 -9.62 7.49 12.70
N PHE A 292 -9.31 6.72 13.74
CA PHE A 292 -9.03 5.29 13.63
C PHE A 292 -10.22 4.49 13.07
N MET A 293 -11.43 4.75 13.59
CA MET A 293 -12.66 4.08 13.17
C MET A 293 -13.04 4.44 11.75
N VAL A 294 -12.97 5.73 11.38
CA VAL A 294 -13.21 6.21 10.00
C VAL A 294 -12.22 5.55 9.03
N SER A 295 -10.95 5.42 9.41
CA SER A 295 -9.96 4.72 8.59
C SER A 295 -10.33 3.25 8.31
N ILE A 296 -10.89 2.52 9.29
CA ILE A 296 -11.41 1.15 9.07
C ILE A 296 -12.63 1.19 8.16
N LEU A 297 -13.57 2.10 8.46
CA LEU A 297 -14.83 2.22 7.75
C LEU A 297 -14.61 2.51 6.26
N PHE A 298 -13.76 3.48 5.91
CA PHE A 298 -13.44 3.83 4.53
C PHE A 298 -12.72 2.72 3.78
N SER A 299 -11.84 1.96 4.44
CA SER A 299 -11.22 0.79 3.82
C SER A 299 -12.28 -0.25 3.43
N LYS A 300 -13.26 -0.53 4.31
CA LYS A 300 -14.33 -1.50 4.04
C LYS A 300 -15.41 -0.97 3.09
N LEU A 301 -15.70 0.32 3.11
CA LEU A 301 -16.57 0.96 2.13
C LEU A 301 -15.90 0.97 0.75
N GLY A 302 -14.59 1.20 0.67
CA GLY A 302 -13.81 1.05 -0.54
C GLY A 302 -13.93 -0.36 -1.13
N ASP A 303 -13.69 -1.39 -0.32
CA ASP A 303 -13.88 -2.80 -0.73
C ASP A 303 -15.30 -3.07 -1.22
N LEU A 304 -16.31 -2.51 -0.54
CA LEU A 304 -17.72 -2.68 -0.91
C LEU A 304 -18.01 -2.01 -2.26
N LEU A 305 -17.54 -0.78 -2.47
CA LEU A 305 -17.73 -0.04 -3.71
C LEU A 305 -17.09 -0.75 -4.90
N HIS A 306 -15.87 -1.25 -4.78
CA HIS A 306 -15.21 -2.02 -5.84
C HIS A 306 -15.97 -3.31 -6.15
N LYS A 307 -16.53 -4.00 -5.14
CA LYS A 307 -17.36 -5.20 -5.35
C LYS A 307 -18.70 -4.87 -6.01
N LEU A 308 -19.34 -3.78 -5.61
CA LEU A 308 -20.57 -3.32 -6.25
C LEU A 308 -20.32 -2.93 -7.70
N GLN A 309 -19.24 -2.20 -7.98
CA GLN A 309 -18.81 -1.89 -9.35
C GLN A 309 -18.56 -3.17 -10.14
N PHE A 310 -17.81 -4.12 -9.59
CA PHE A 310 -17.57 -5.41 -10.24
C PHE A 310 -18.87 -6.14 -10.57
N VAL A 311 -19.80 -6.25 -9.62
CA VAL A 311 -21.12 -6.85 -9.86
C VAL A 311 -21.87 -6.08 -10.94
N LEU A 312 -21.98 -4.76 -10.84
CA LEU A 312 -22.73 -3.94 -11.80
C LEU A 312 -22.18 -4.05 -13.22
N THR A 313 -20.86 -4.00 -13.36
CA THR A 313 -20.15 -4.18 -14.63
C THR A 313 -20.36 -5.59 -15.17
N TYR A 314 -20.22 -6.62 -14.33
CA TYR A 314 -20.39 -8.02 -14.75
C TYR A 314 -21.83 -8.36 -15.17
N VAL A 315 -22.82 -7.78 -14.48
CA VAL A 315 -24.26 -8.00 -14.73
C VAL A 315 -24.78 -7.13 -15.88
N ALA A 316 -23.98 -6.17 -16.37
CA ALA A 316 -24.38 -5.24 -17.41
C ALA A 316 -24.76 -5.98 -18.72
N PRO A 317 -26.01 -5.84 -19.22
CA PRO A 317 -26.53 -6.66 -20.32
C PRO A 317 -25.82 -6.42 -21.66
N TRP A 318 -25.10 -5.31 -21.82
CA TRP A 318 -24.34 -4.97 -23.03
C TRP A 318 -22.89 -5.47 -23.02
N GLN A 319 -22.36 -5.93 -21.87
CA GLN A 319 -20.99 -6.47 -21.78
C GLN A 319 -20.95 -8.01 -21.83
N MET A 320 -22.07 -8.69 -21.56
CA MET A 320 -22.16 -10.12 -21.79
C MET A 320 -22.17 -10.40 -23.29
N ALA A 321 -21.11 -11.01 -23.80
CA ALA A 321 -21.21 -11.74 -25.06
C ALA A 321 -22.24 -12.85 -24.84
N TRP A 322 -23.46 -12.66 -25.37
CA TRP A 322 -24.57 -13.61 -25.30
C TRP A 322 -24.24 -14.87 -26.12
N GLY A 323 -23.23 -15.62 -25.70
CA GLY A 323 -22.76 -16.83 -26.36
C GLY A 323 -23.69 -18.03 -26.12
N SER A 324 -24.62 -17.95 -25.16
CA SER A 324 -25.59 -19.01 -24.90
C SER A 324 -26.90 -18.48 -24.28
N SER A 325 -28.02 -19.15 -24.56
CA SER A 325 -29.34 -18.86 -23.97
C SER A 325 -29.37 -19.05 -22.45
N PHE A 326 -28.43 -19.82 -21.89
CA PHE A 326 -28.30 -20.03 -20.45
C PHE A 326 -28.07 -18.73 -19.68
N HIS A 327 -27.27 -17.80 -20.22
CA HIS A 327 -27.00 -16.52 -19.54
C HIS A 327 -28.25 -15.63 -19.46
N VAL A 328 -29.19 -15.75 -20.41
CA VAL A 328 -30.49 -15.04 -20.39
C VAL A 328 -31.35 -15.52 -19.24
N PHE A 329 -31.51 -16.84 -19.12
CA PHE A 329 -32.31 -17.42 -18.04
C PHE A 329 -31.67 -17.16 -16.68
N ALA A 330 -30.34 -17.29 -16.57
CA ALA A 330 -29.62 -17.00 -15.33
C ALA A 330 -29.81 -15.55 -14.88
N GLN A 331 -29.83 -14.57 -15.79
CA GLN A 331 -30.10 -13.17 -15.48
C GLN A 331 -31.52 -12.98 -14.91
N LEU A 332 -32.54 -13.57 -15.54
CA LEU A 332 -33.92 -13.48 -15.02
C LEU A 332 -34.04 -14.10 -13.63
N PHE A 333 -33.43 -15.27 -13.41
CA PHE A 333 -33.43 -15.92 -12.11
C PHE A 333 -32.59 -15.18 -11.06
N ALA A 334 -31.61 -14.37 -11.45
CA ALA A 334 -30.83 -13.57 -10.52
C ALA A 334 -31.59 -12.36 -9.95
N ILE A 335 -32.63 -11.84 -10.64
CA ILE A 335 -33.39 -10.65 -10.20
C ILE A 335 -34.04 -10.86 -8.82
N PRO A 336 -34.78 -11.95 -8.54
CA PRO A 336 -35.29 -12.25 -7.20
C PRO A 336 -34.19 -12.38 -6.13
N HIS A 337 -32.98 -12.79 -6.52
CA HIS A 337 -31.85 -12.96 -5.61
C HIS A 337 -30.99 -11.70 -5.44
N SER A 338 -31.35 -10.58 -6.06
CA SER A 338 -30.61 -9.32 -5.99
C SER A 338 -30.42 -8.81 -4.55
N ALA A 339 -31.45 -8.92 -3.70
CA ALA A 339 -31.35 -8.57 -2.29
C ALA A 339 -30.34 -9.47 -1.55
N MET A 340 -30.39 -10.78 -1.77
CA MET A 340 -29.43 -11.73 -1.19
C MET A 340 -28.01 -11.44 -1.67
N LEU A 341 -27.82 -11.15 -2.96
CA LEU A 341 -26.54 -10.75 -3.52
C LEU A 341 -26.01 -9.46 -2.88
N PHE A 342 -26.87 -8.48 -2.63
CA PHE A 342 -26.48 -7.25 -1.93
C PHE A 342 -26.01 -7.54 -0.51
N PHE A 343 -26.77 -8.31 0.28
CA PHE A 343 -26.34 -8.74 1.61
C PHE A 343 -25.03 -9.53 1.57
N GLN A 344 -24.87 -10.40 0.58
CA GLN A 344 -23.64 -11.16 0.36
C GLN A 344 -22.46 -10.23 0.01
N THR A 345 -22.67 -9.19 -0.79
CA THR A 345 -21.62 -8.20 -1.09
C THR A 345 -21.19 -7.41 0.14
N ILE A 346 -22.13 -7.05 1.02
CA ILE A 346 -21.83 -6.41 2.31
C ILE A 346 -21.04 -7.37 3.20
N ALA A 347 -21.55 -8.59 3.42
CA ALA A 347 -20.90 -9.58 4.27
C ALA A 347 -19.48 -9.91 3.77
N THR A 348 -19.33 -10.08 2.45
CA THR A 348 -18.02 -10.35 1.85
C THR A 348 -17.08 -9.14 1.94
N SER A 349 -17.57 -7.91 1.89
CA SER A 349 -16.75 -6.73 2.15
C SER A 349 -16.22 -6.70 3.59
N ILE A 350 -17.08 -6.98 4.58
CA ILE A 350 -16.69 -7.02 6.01
C ILE A 350 -15.55 -8.02 6.23
N PHE A 351 -15.68 -9.25 5.71
CA PHE A 351 -14.65 -10.29 5.81
C PHE A 351 -13.54 -10.17 4.76
N SER A 352 -13.62 -9.16 3.86
CA SER A 352 -12.77 -9.01 2.67
C SER A 352 -12.58 -10.34 1.90
N THR A 353 -13.66 -11.12 1.76
CA THR A 353 -13.70 -12.32 0.91
C THR A 353 -14.03 -11.94 -0.53
N PRO A 354 -13.41 -12.57 -1.55
CA PRO A 354 -13.75 -12.29 -2.94
C PRO A 354 -15.10 -12.91 -3.33
N LEU A 355 -15.78 -12.26 -4.27
CA LEU A 355 -16.97 -12.77 -4.93
C LEU A 355 -16.56 -13.42 -6.25
N SER A 356 -17.00 -14.65 -6.48
CA SER A 356 -16.73 -15.37 -7.74
C SER A 356 -18.05 -15.65 -8.48
N PRO A 357 -18.16 -15.35 -9.77
CA PRO A 357 -19.32 -15.73 -10.57
C PRO A 357 -19.38 -17.25 -10.73
N PHE A 358 -20.53 -17.85 -10.45
CA PHE A 358 -20.76 -19.28 -10.54
C PHE A 358 -20.89 -19.69 -12.01
N LEU A 359 -19.98 -20.53 -12.53
CA LEU A 359 -19.93 -20.93 -13.96
C LEU A 359 -19.97 -19.74 -14.94
N GLY A 360 -19.39 -18.59 -14.57
CA GLY A 360 -19.46 -17.40 -15.40
C GLY A 360 -20.89 -16.82 -15.55
N SER A 361 -21.81 -17.21 -14.67
CA SER A 361 -23.16 -16.65 -14.60
C SER A 361 -23.26 -15.47 -13.63
N VAL A 362 -24.45 -14.90 -13.58
CA VAL A 362 -24.86 -13.69 -12.82
C VAL A 362 -25.07 -14.02 -11.33
N ILE A 363 -25.01 -15.31 -10.98
CA ILE A 363 -25.08 -15.78 -9.59
C ILE A 363 -23.66 -15.77 -9.02
N PHE A 364 -23.46 -15.07 -7.91
CA PHE A 364 -22.16 -14.98 -7.25
C PHE A 364 -22.10 -15.86 -6.00
N ILE A 365 -20.96 -16.51 -5.81
CA ILE A 365 -20.66 -17.30 -4.61
C ILE A 365 -19.54 -16.63 -3.83
N THR A 366 -19.60 -16.74 -2.50
CA THR A 366 -18.54 -16.29 -1.61
C THR A 366 -17.36 -17.25 -1.66
N SER A 367 -16.18 -16.73 -1.98
CA SER A 367 -14.94 -17.51 -1.93
C SER A 367 -14.30 -17.43 -0.54
N TYR A 368 -13.26 -18.24 -0.32
CA TYR A 368 -12.43 -18.15 0.87
C TYR A 368 -11.63 -16.84 0.90
N VAL A 369 -11.25 -16.37 2.09
CA VAL A 369 -10.42 -15.18 2.25
C VAL A 369 -9.08 -15.41 1.52
N ARG A 370 -8.76 -14.52 0.57
CA ARG A 370 -7.48 -14.57 -0.15
C ARG A 370 -6.55 -13.48 0.37
N PRO A 371 -5.26 -13.79 0.54
CA PRO A 371 -4.27 -12.76 0.82
C PRO A 371 -4.09 -11.84 -0.37
N VAL A 372 -3.50 -10.67 -0.14
CA VAL A 372 -3.25 -9.71 -1.22
C VAL A 372 -2.32 -10.34 -2.25
N LYS A 373 -1.22 -10.97 -1.83
CA LYS A 373 -0.35 -11.71 -2.74
C LYS A 373 -1.08 -12.90 -3.35
N PHE A 374 -1.05 -12.98 -4.68
CA PHE A 374 -1.67 -14.10 -5.37
C PHE A 374 -0.85 -15.38 -5.22
N TRP A 375 -1.52 -16.48 -4.87
CA TRP A 375 -0.90 -17.80 -4.75
C TRP A 375 -0.73 -18.46 -6.13
N GLU A 376 0.22 -17.93 -6.90
CA GLU A 376 0.73 -18.61 -8.09
C GLU A 376 2.03 -19.35 -7.74
N LYS A 377 2.31 -20.43 -8.47
CA LYS A 377 3.58 -21.15 -8.35
C LYS A 377 4.70 -20.18 -8.71
N ASN A 378 5.65 -19.98 -7.81
CA ASN A 378 6.86 -19.22 -8.12
C ASN A 378 7.62 -19.96 -9.21
N TYR A 379 7.60 -19.41 -10.43
CA TYR A 379 8.44 -19.89 -11.50
C TYR A 379 9.84 -19.37 -11.27
N ASN A 380 10.72 -20.22 -10.71
CA ASN A 380 12.13 -19.94 -10.72
C ASN A 380 12.64 -20.15 -12.15
N THR A 381 12.80 -19.06 -12.88
CA THR A 381 13.44 -19.06 -14.18
C THR A 381 14.94 -19.26 -13.98
N ARG A 382 15.38 -20.53 -14.02
CA ARG A 382 16.80 -20.82 -14.08
C ARG A 382 17.23 -20.63 -15.52
N ARG A 383 18.15 -19.68 -15.78
CA ARG A 383 18.82 -19.59 -17.09
C ARG A 383 19.34 -20.98 -17.46
N VAL A 384 18.92 -21.46 -18.63
CA VAL A 384 19.51 -22.67 -19.20
C VAL A 384 20.90 -22.28 -19.66
N ASP A 385 21.91 -22.63 -18.87
CA ASP A 385 23.30 -22.37 -19.23
C ASP A 385 23.73 -23.37 -20.31
N ASN A 386 23.79 -22.91 -21.55
CA ASN A 386 24.17 -23.73 -22.70
C ASN A 386 25.67 -24.07 -22.71
N SER A 387 26.47 -23.51 -21.79
CA SER A 387 27.89 -23.83 -21.66
C SER A 387 28.14 -25.26 -21.17
N ASN A 388 27.19 -25.85 -20.44
CA ASN A 388 27.30 -27.19 -19.85
C ASN A 388 26.28 -28.20 -20.39
N THR A 389 25.47 -27.83 -21.38
CA THR A 389 24.53 -28.75 -22.03
C THR A 389 25.20 -29.47 -23.19
N ARG A 390 25.09 -30.80 -23.26
CA ARG A 390 25.63 -31.59 -24.38
C ARG A 390 24.99 -31.12 -25.68
N LEU A 391 25.79 -30.92 -26.73
CA LEU A 391 25.33 -30.47 -28.05
C LEU A 391 24.15 -31.30 -28.61
N ALA A 392 24.12 -32.61 -28.34
CA ALA A 392 23.00 -33.49 -28.72
C ALA A 392 21.66 -33.05 -28.11
N VAL A 393 21.66 -32.56 -26.86
CA VAL A 393 20.46 -32.05 -26.17
C VAL A 393 20.02 -30.69 -26.72
N GLN A 394 20.95 -29.93 -27.30
CA GLN A 394 20.63 -28.68 -28.01
C GLN A 394 20.02 -28.96 -29.40
N ILE A 395 20.45 -30.03 -30.07
CA ILE A 395 19.97 -30.44 -31.40
C ILE A 395 18.62 -31.16 -31.32
N GLU A 396 18.38 -31.96 -30.28
CA GLU A 396 17.13 -32.70 -30.05
C GLU A 396 16.00 -31.84 -29.45
N ARG A 397 16.20 -30.53 -29.30
CA ARG A 397 15.26 -29.67 -28.57
C ARG A 397 14.05 -29.31 -29.43
N ASP A 398 12.85 -29.57 -28.90
CA ASP A 398 11.59 -29.11 -29.50
C ASP A 398 11.57 -27.57 -29.63
N PRO A 399 11.17 -27.01 -30.78
CA PRO A 399 11.13 -25.56 -31.01
C PRO A 399 10.25 -24.78 -30.01
N GLY A 400 9.28 -25.43 -29.36
CA GLY A 400 8.46 -24.81 -28.29
C GLY A 400 9.19 -24.60 -26.95
N ASN A 401 10.40 -25.15 -26.76
CA ASN A 401 11.20 -24.93 -25.56
C ASN A 401 11.95 -23.59 -25.62
N ASP A 402 12.22 -23.08 -26.82
CA ASP A 402 12.92 -21.81 -27.02
C ASP A 402 12.02 -20.62 -26.68
N ASP A 403 10.72 -20.67 -26.99
CA ASP A 403 9.76 -19.63 -26.60
C ASP A 403 9.66 -19.48 -25.08
N ASN A 404 9.63 -20.60 -24.35
CA ASN A 404 9.62 -20.60 -22.89
C ASN A 404 10.93 -20.03 -22.30
N ASN A 405 12.06 -20.29 -22.95
CA ASN A 405 13.35 -19.75 -22.55
C ASN A 405 13.44 -18.24 -22.84
N LEU A 406 12.98 -17.78 -24.00
CA LEU A 406 12.90 -16.36 -24.35
C LEU A 406 12.01 -15.60 -23.36
N ASN A 407 10.81 -16.11 -23.10
CA ASN A 407 9.90 -15.57 -22.10
C ASN A 407 10.63 -15.45 -20.75
N SER A 408 11.34 -16.48 -20.32
CA SER A 408 12.08 -16.47 -19.05
C SER A 408 13.15 -15.37 -18.97
N ILE A 409 13.84 -15.07 -20.08
CA ILE A 409 14.83 -13.99 -20.18
C ILE A 409 14.15 -12.62 -20.09
N PHE A 410 13.01 -12.45 -20.76
CA PHE A 410 12.25 -11.19 -20.70
C PHE A 410 11.65 -10.95 -19.31
N TYR A 411 11.06 -11.97 -18.68
CA TYR A 411 10.60 -11.91 -17.29
C TYR A 411 11.76 -11.49 -16.37
N GLU A 412 12.94 -12.09 -16.53
CA GLU A 412 14.10 -11.75 -15.71
C GLU A 412 14.61 -10.33 -15.96
N HIS A 413 14.72 -9.90 -17.22
CA HIS A 413 15.16 -8.55 -17.55
C HIS A 413 14.18 -7.49 -17.04
N LEU A 414 12.88 -7.69 -17.29
CA LEU A 414 11.84 -6.76 -16.88
C LEU A 414 11.71 -6.69 -15.36
N THR A 415 11.79 -7.83 -14.66
CA THR A 415 11.80 -7.84 -13.18
C THR A 415 13.01 -7.12 -12.61
N ARG A 416 14.20 -7.29 -13.19
CA ARG A 416 15.42 -6.56 -12.76
C ARG A 416 15.29 -5.06 -12.98
N THR A 417 14.80 -4.63 -14.14
CA THR A 417 14.59 -3.20 -14.43
C THR A 417 13.56 -2.58 -13.49
N LEU A 418 12.44 -3.28 -13.23
CA LEU A 418 11.44 -2.83 -12.26
C LEU A 418 12.00 -2.81 -10.83
N GLN A 419 12.84 -3.76 -10.43
CA GLN A 419 13.50 -3.73 -9.12
C GLN A 419 14.38 -2.50 -8.93
N GLU A 420 15.00 -1.99 -9.99
CA GLU A 420 15.85 -0.80 -9.93
C GLU A 420 15.06 0.52 -9.97
N SER A 421 13.97 0.61 -10.76
CA SER A 421 13.27 1.89 -11.00
C SER A 421 11.93 2.06 -10.26
N LEU A 422 11.20 0.98 -9.98
CA LEU A 422 9.78 1.03 -9.59
C LEU A 422 9.55 1.87 -8.33
N CYS A 423 10.37 1.67 -7.30
CA CYS A 423 10.24 2.43 -6.06
C CYS A 423 10.45 3.93 -6.28
N GLY A 424 11.37 4.31 -7.16
CA GLY A 424 11.62 5.71 -7.52
C GLY A 424 10.45 6.31 -8.29
N ASP A 425 9.95 5.60 -9.31
CA ASP A 425 8.83 6.07 -10.14
C ASP A 425 7.52 6.22 -9.34
N LEU A 426 7.28 5.34 -8.37
CA LEU A 426 6.15 5.44 -7.45
C LEU A 426 6.27 6.66 -6.53
N VAL A 427 7.45 6.94 -5.98
CA VAL A 427 7.70 8.13 -5.14
C VAL A 427 7.55 9.43 -5.95
N LEU A 428 7.89 9.42 -7.24
CA LEU A 428 7.64 10.56 -8.15
C LEU A 428 6.15 10.71 -8.55
N GLY A 429 5.31 9.76 -8.16
CA GLY A 429 3.88 9.71 -8.48
C GLY A 429 3.59 9.43 -9.95
N ARG A 430 4.55 8.88 -10.71
CA ARG A 430 4.42 8.66 -12.17
C ARG A 430 3.33 7.64 -12.50
N TRP A 431 3.12 6.69 -11.60
CA TRP A 431 2.08 5.66 -11.69
C TRP A 431 0.72 6.14 -11.14
N GLY A 432 0.61 7.42 -10.76
CA GLY A 432 -0.59 7.98 -10.15
C GLY A 432 -0.74 7.59 -8.67
N ASN A 433 -1.97 7.63 -8.18
CA ASN A 433 -2.30 7.16 -6.83
C ASN A 433 -2.26 5.63 -6.82
N TYR A 434 -1.54 5.05 -5.86
CA TYR A 434 -1.33 3.60 -5.76
C TYR A 434 -1.60 3.11 -4.33
N SER A 435 -1.98 1.83 -4.23
CA SER A 435 -2.31 1.12 -3.00
C SER A 435 -1.83 -0.32 -3.04
N SER A 436 -1.82 -0.97 -1.87
CA SER A 436 -1.47 -2.39 -1.75
C SER A 436 -2.61 -3.22 -2.35
N GLY A 437 -2.29 -4.08 -3.32
CA GLY A 437 -3.27 -4.84 -4.10
C GLY A 437 -3.60 -4.24 -5.46
N ASP A 438 -3.10 -3.04 -5.78
CA ASP A 438 -3.36 -2.41 -7.08
C ASP A 438 -2.60 -3.11 -8.20
N CYS A 439 -3.26 -3.23 -9.34
CA CYS A 439 -2.73 -3.84 -10.54
C CYS A 439 -2.56 -2.80 -11.64
N PHE A 440 -1.40 -2.81 -12.29
CA PHE A 440 -1.04 -1.92 -13.38
C PHE A 440 -0.75 -2.73 -14.64
N ILE A 441 -1.25 -2.24 -15.76
CA ILE A 441 -0.92 -2.77 -17.08
C ILE A 441 0.08 -1.79 -17.71
N LEU A 442 1.31 -2.25 -17.89
CA LEU A 442 2.32 -1.54 -18.66
C LEU A 442 2.15 -1.97 -20.13
N ALA A 443 1.67 -1.05 -20.96
CA ALA A 443 1.54 -1.28 -22.39
C ALA A 443 2.69 -0.60 -23.13
N SER A 444 3.40 -1.38 -23.93
CA SER A 444 4.36 -0.94 -24.95
C SER A 444 3.85 -1.32 -26.33
N ASP A 445 4.47 -0.80 -27.40
CA ASP A 445 4.06 -1.12 -28.78
C ASP A 445 4.08 -2.63 -29.05
N ASP A 446 5.00 -3.38 -28.42
CA ASP A 446 5.20 -4.82 -28.65
C ASP A 446 4.80 -5.72 -27.48
N LEU A 447 4.62 -5.16 -26.27
CA LEU A 447 4.51 -5.93 -25.04
C LEU A 447 3.55 -5.31 -24.04
N ASN A 448 2.63 -6.11 -23.52
CA ASN A 448 1.82 -5.78 -22.36
C ASN A 448 2.31 -6.56 -21.14
N ALA A 449 2.65 -5.87 -20.05
CA ALA A 449 3.06 -6.47 -18.80
C ALA A 449 2.07 -6.16 -17.68
N PHE A 450 1.66 -7.18 -16.94
CA PHE A 450 0.75 -7.06 -15.81
C PHE A 450 1.53 -7.09 -14.49
N VAL A 451 1.64 -5.93 -13.85
CA VAL A 451 2.39 -5.71 -12.60
C VAL A 451 1.41 -5.50 -11.46
N HIS A 452 1.51 -6.33 -10.43
CA HIS A 452 0.67 -6.24 -9.23
C HIS A 452 1.51 -5.80 -8.04
N LEU A 453 1.10 -4.70 -7.38
CA LEU A 453 1.75 -4.22 -6.17
C LEU A 453 1.24 -5.02 -4.97
N VAL A 454 2.12 -5.80 -4.36
CA VAL A 454 1.76 -6.63 -3.21
C VAL A 454 1.94 -5.82 -1.93
N GLU A 455 3.17 -5.44 -1.61
CA GLU A 455 3.52 -4.76 -0.37
C GLU A 455 4.00 -3.34 -0.66
N ILE A 456 3.45 -2.35 0.03
CA ILE A 456 3.93 -0.97 0.02
C ILE A 456 4.32 -0.58 1.45
N GLY A 457 5.61 -0.30 1.62
CA GLY A 457 6.20 0.25 2.82
C GLY A 457 6.84 1.61 2.56
N ASN A 458 7.48 2.17 3.58
CA ASN A 458 8.15 3.46 3.49
C ASN A 458 9.49 3.36 2.73
N GLY A 459 9.43 3.44 1.39
CA GLY A 459 10.61 3.28 0.53
C GLY A 459 10.96 1.82 0.27
N LEU A 460 9.99 0.93 0.47
CA LEU A 460 10.04 -0.49 0.12
C LEU A 460 8.78 -0.81 -0.69
N VAL A 461 8.95 -1.52 -1.81
CA VAL A 461 7.83 -2.01 -2.61
C VAL A 461 8.11 -3.45 -3.01
N THR A 462 7.17 -4.34 -2.73
CA THR A 462 7.18 -5.72 -3.22
C THR A 462 6.11 -5.85 -4.28
N PHE A 463 6.49 -6.32 -5.47
CA PHE A 463 5.58 -6.49 -6.59
C PHE A 463 5.62 -7.92 -7.12
N GLN A 464 4.58 -8.29 -7.86
CA GLN A 464 4.47 -9.56 -8.56
C GLN A 464 4.18 -9.27 -10.04
N LEU A 465 5.04 -9.77 -10.93
CA LEU A 465 4.82 -9.75 -12.37
C LEU A 465 4.04 -11.01 -12.75
N ARG A 466 2.82 -10.83 -13.27
CA ARG A 466 1.84 -11.92 -13.40
C ARG A 466 1.58 -12.37 -14.84
N GLY A 467 1.81 -11.50 -15.81
CA GLY A 467 1.62 -11.81 -17.22
C GLY A 467 2.45 -10.91 -18.10
N LEU A 468 2.95 -11.50 -19.18
CA LEU A 468 3.57 -10.84 -20.31
C LEU A 468 2.87 -11.35 -21.56
N GLU A 469 2.33 -10.43 -22.35
CA GLU A 469 1.73 -10.73 -23.63
C GLU A 469 2.50 -9.99 -24.72
N PHE A 470 3.11 -10.75 -25.62
CA PHE A 470 3.68 -10.22 -26.86
C PHE A 470 2.53 -9.99 -27.83
N ARG A 471 2.49 -8.80 -28.44
CA ARG A 471 1.35 -8.32 -29.22
C ARG A 471 1.07 -9.12 -30.51
N GLU A 472 1.89 -10.11 -30.85
CA GLU A 472 1.56 -11.09 -31.90
C GLU A 472 0.34 -11.96 -31.55
N TYR A 473 -0.07 -12.04 -30.28
CA TYR A 473 -1.32 -12.66 -29.85
C TYR A 473 -2.25 -11.64 -29.17
N ASN A 474 -3.18 -11.10 -29.95
CA ASN A 474 -4.19 -10.11 -29.55
C ASN A 474 -5.16 -10.61 -28.46
N ILE A 475 -5.25 -9.91 -27.33
CA ILE A 475 -6.43 -9.95 -26.42
C ILE A 475 -7.39 -8.75 -26.62
N LEU A 476 -7.06 -7.76 -27.47
CA LEU A 476 -7.89 -6.55 -27.64
C LEU A 476 -8.47 -6.36 -29.04
N TYR A 477 -9.02 -7.42 -29.64
CA TYR A 477 -10.03 -7.29 -30.70
C TYR A 477 -11.32 -8.03 -30.32
N GLY A 478 -11.93 -7.59 -29.22
CA GLY A 478 -13.37 -7.68 -29.03
C GLY A 478 -14.02 -6.44 -29.63
N ASN A 479 -14.59 -6.56 -30.82
CA ASN A 479 -15.55 -5.64 -31.46
C ASN A 479 -15.18 -4.14 -31.48
N VAL A 480 -14.24 -3.77 -32.34
CA VAL A 480 -14.36 -2.49 -33.07
C VAL A 480 -14.42 -2.84 -34.54
N SER A 481 -15.64 -2.80 -35.08
CA SER A 481 -15.87 -2.73 -36.52
C SER A 481 -15.18 -1.48 -37.06
N GLN A 482 -13.97 -1.64 -37.60
CA GLN A 482 -13.44 -0.66 -38.55
C GLN A 482 -14.30 -0.80 -39.81
N THR A 483 -15.31 0.06 -39.97
CA THR A 483 -15.86 0.32 -41.29
C THR A 483 -14.77 1.01 -42.09
N PRO A 484 -14.28 0.43 -43.20
CA PRO A 484 -13.42 1.17 -44.10
C PRO A 484 -14.22 2.34 -44.66
N LEU A 485 -13.64 3.54 -44.59
CA LEU A 485 -14.01 4.65 -45.46
C LEU A 485 -13.78 4.16 -46.90
N LEU A 486 -14.85 3.65 -47.50
CA LEU A 486 -14.95 3.47 -48.94
C LEU A 486 -14.88 4.86 -49.57
N ASP A 487 -13.91 5.02 -50.46
CA ASP A 487 -13.92 6.02 -51.51
C ASP A 487 -15.33 6.12 -52.11
N GLN A 488 -15.95 7.28 -51.98
CA GLN A 488 -16.93 7.75 -52.95
C GLN A 488 -16.52 9.13 -53.42
N LYS A 489 -16.36 9.20 -54.74
CA LYS A 489 -16.25 10.39 -55.59
C LYS A 489 -17.21 11.50 -55.21
#